data_AF-A0A931HGJ7-F1
#
_entry.id   AF-A0A931HGJ7-F1
#
_cell.length_a   1.000
_cell.length_b   1.000
_cell.length_c   1.000
_cell.angle_alpha   90.00
_cell.angle_beta   90.00
_cell.angle_gamma   90.00
#
_symmetry.space_group_name_H-M   'P 1'
#
loop_
_entity.id
_entity.type
_entity.pdbx_description
1 polymer ?
#
loop_
_entity_poly.entity_id
_entity_poly.type
_entity_poly.pdbx_seq_one_letter_code
_entity_poly.pdbx_strand_id
1 'polypeptide(L)'
;MKFSRRPARRILSDRRARQIVGVAGLLASMAMSQAAFASTSIETGLDTIESWMITIASVVGVIAIMAVGYAKLTGRMDWGRAVTVLIGIGIIFSATTIVGWMGGSA
;
A
#
# COMPACT_ATOMS: atom_id res chain seq x y z
N MET A 1 -39.58 -65.02 -16.88
CA MET A 1 -39.78 -63.65 -16.37
C MET A 1 -38.68 -63.35 -15.36
N LYS A 2 -37.68 -62.51 -15.69
CA LYS A 2 -36.48 -62.25 -14.86
C LYS A 2 -36.54 -60.84 -14.29
N PHE A 3 -36.84 -60.73 -12.98
CA PHE A 3 -36.92 -59.47 -12.26
C PHE A 3 -35.53 -58.92 -11.88
N SER A 4 -35.41 -57.61 -12.06
CA SER A 4 -34.32 -56.68 -11.74
C SER A 4 -33.91 -56.68 -10.27
N ARG A 5 -32.61 -56.49 -9.97
CA ARG A 5 -32.12 -55.76 -8.78
C ARG A 5 -30.75 -55.10 -9.06
N ARG A 6 -30.74 -53.79 -9.34
CA ARG A 6 -29.59 -52.92 -9.09
C ARG A 6 -29.75 -52.33 -7.68
N PRO A 7 -28.82 -52.50 -6.73
CA PRO A 7 -28.80 -51.67 -5.54
C PRO A 7 -27.88 -50.46 -5.78
N ALA A 8 -28.54 -49.30 -5.72
CA ALA A 8 -28.01 -47.96 -5.64
C ALA A 8 -26.64 -47.87 -4.95
N ARG A 9 -25.63 -47.44 -5.72
CA ARG A 9 -24.42 -46.79 -5.17
C ARG A 9 -24.91 -45.62 -4.33
N ARG A 10 -24.78 -45.76 -3.01
CA ARG A 10 -25.19 -44.80 -1.99
C ARG A 10 -24.79 -43.39 -2.44
N ILE A 11 -25.78 -42.63 -2.89
CA ILE A 11 -25.68 -41.20 -3.14
C ILE A 11 -25.51 -40.61 -1.74
N LEU A 12 -24.26 -40.48 -1.31
CA LEU A 12 -23.87 -39.78 -0.09
C LEU A 12 -24.29 -38.33 -0.27
N SER A 13 -25.54 -38.08 0.16
CA SER A 13 -26.20 -36.79 0.35
C SER A 13 -25.38 -35.57 -0.07
N ASP A 14 -25.65 -35.06 -1.27
CA ASP A 14 -25.07 -33.83 -1.83
C ASP A 14 -25.18 -32.62 -0.88
N ARG A 15 -26.07 -32.67 0.11
CA ARG A 15 -26.17 -31.65 1.17
C ARG A 15 -25.00 -31.69 2.14
N ARG A 16 -24.56 -32.87 2.59
CA ARG A 16 -23.43 -33.01 3.53
C ARG A 16 -22.10 -32.66 2.86
N ALA A 17 -21.92 -33.08 1.60
CA ALA A 17 -20.75 -32.71 0.81
C ALA A 17 -20.66 -31.19 0.61
N ARG A 18 -21.78 -30.53 0.25
CA ARG A 18 -21.84 -29.07 0.14
C ARG A 18 -21.59 -28.34 1.47
N GLN A 19 -22.10 -28.87 2.58
CA GLN A 19 -21.84 -28.30 3.91
C GLN A 19 -20.36 -28.40 4.30
N ILE A 20 -19.71 -29.53 4.04
CA ILE A 20 -18.28 -29.72 4.37
C ILE A 20 -17.40 -28.81 3.51
N VAL A 21 -17.70 -28.67 2.21
CA VAL A 21 -16.98 -27.74 1.31
C VAL A 21 -17.20 -26.29 1.72
N GLY A 22 -18.41 -25.91 2.14
CA GLY A 22 -18.70 -24.57 2.63
C GLY A 22 -17.96 -24.23 3.92
N VAL A 23 -17.92 -25.16 4.88
CA VAL A 23 -17.19 -24.98 6.15
C VAL A 23 -15.68 -24.95 5.91
N ALA A 24 -15.15 -25.81 5.04
CA ALA A 24 -13.73 -25.79 4.67
C ALA A 24 -13.34 -24.50 3.95
N GLY A 25 -14.20 -23.96 3.08
CA GLY A 25 -13.98 -22.67 2.43
C GLY A 25 -13.96 -21.50 3.41
N LEU A 26 -14.85 -21.49 4.40
CA LEU A 26 -14.86 -20.48 5.46
C LEU A 26 -13.60 -20.57 6.33
N LEU A 27 -13.19 -21.77 6.75
CA LEU A 27 -11.96 -21.96 7.53
C LEU A 27 -10.71 -21.61 6.73
N ALA A 28 -10.65 -21.91 5.44
CA ALA A 28 -9.56 -21.50 4.56
C ALA A 28 -9.50 -19.97 4.43
N SER A 29 -10.64 -19.28 4.34
CA SER A 29 -10.68 -17.81 4.31
C SER A 29 -10.19 -17.17 5.61
N MET A 30 -10.47 -17.79 6.76
CA MET A 30 -9.96 -17.34 8.06
C MET A 30 -8.46 -17.63 8.25
N ALA A 31 -7.95 -18.72 7.66
CA ALA A 31 -6.51 -19.01 7.70
C ALA A 31 -5.70 -18.04 6.81
N MET A 32 -6.25 -17.64 5.65
CA MET A 32 -5.64 -16.63 4.79
C MET A 32 -5.67 -15.22 5.40
N SER A 33 -6.66 -14.89 6.24
CA SER A 33 -6.69 -13.59 6.91
C SER A 33 -5.57 -13.45 7.95
N GLN A 34 -5.19 -14.53 8.64
CA GLN A 34 -4.11 -14.48 9.63
C GLN A 34 -2.73 -14.21 9.02
N ALA A 35 -2.48 -14.69 7.80
CA ALA A 35 -1.27 -14.37 7.04
C ALA A 35 -1.19 -12.89 6.64
N ALA A 36 -2.33 -12.23 6.41
CA ALA A 36 -2.40 -10.80 6.10
C ALA A 36 -2.17 -9.89 7.32
N PHE A 37 -2.29 -10.40 8.56
CA PHE A 37 -2.03 -9.61 9.78
C PHE A 37 -0.59 -9.75 10.32
N ALA A 38 0.21 -10.68 9.81
CA ALA A 38 1.58 -10.90 10.27
C ALA A 38 2.60 -9.96 9.59
N SER A 39 2.33 -9.52 8.36
CA SER A 39 3.17 -8.56 7.60
C SER A 39 2.92 -7.09 7.96
N THR A 40 1.80 -6.78 8.62
CA THR A 40 1.33 -5.39 8.78
C THR A 40 2.08 -4.60 9.85
N SER A 41 2.72 -5.24 10.82
CA SER A 41 3.25 -4.51 12.00
C SER A 41 4.47 -3.64 11.68
N ILE A 42 5.37 -4.13 10.81
CA ILE A 42 6.56 -3.37 10.39
C ILE A 42 6.16 -2.32 9.36
N GLU A 43 5.34 -2.69 8.37
CA GLU A 43 4.82 -1.77 7.35
C GLU A 43 4.08 -0.60 8.01
N THR A 44 3.18 -0.86 8.96
CA THR A 44 2.47 0.19 9.73
C THR A 44 3.45 1.10 10.49
N GLY A 45 4.53 0.53 11.05
CA GLY A 45 5.57 1.30 11.72
C GLY A 45 6.34 2.21 10.75
N LEU A 46 6.67 1.70 9.56
CA LEU A 46 7.37 2.46 8.52
C LEU A 46 6.48 3.56 7.94
N ASP A 47 5.20 3.29 7.69
CA ASP A 47 4.22 4.28 7.23
C ASP A 47 4.06 5.41 8.26
N THR A 48 4.08 5.06 9.56
CA THR A 48 4.05 6.05 10.65
C THR A 48 5.29 6.94 10.59
N ILE A 49 6.48 6.37 10.42
CA ILE A 49 7.72 7.14 10.30
C ILE A 49 7.68 8.05 9.07
N GLU A 50 7.24 7.53 7.92
CA GLU A 50 7.08 8.31 6.69
C GLU A 50 6.15 9.52 6.92
N SER A 51 5.01 9.31 7.58
CA SER A 51 4.07 10.39 7.89
C SER A 51 4.69 11.50 8.76
N TRP A 52 5.46 11.14 9.78
CA TRP A 52 6.19 12.12 10.59
C TRP A 52 7.22 12.88 9.77
N MET A 53 7.96 12.19 8.91
CA MET A 53 8.96 12.80 8.05
C MET A 53 8.33 13.79 7.06
N ILE A 54 7.21 13.43 6.41
CA ILE A 54 6.50 14.33 5.49
C ILE A 54 5.98 15.57 6.24
N THR A 55 5.47 15.39 7.45
CA THR A 55 4.97 16.51 8.28
C THR A 55 6.08 17.51 8.61
N ILE A 56 7.25 17.01 9.00
CA ILE A 56 8.41 17.85 9.30
C ILE A 56 8.96 18.49 8.02
N ALA A 57 9.07 17.70 6.94
CA ALA A 57 9.57 18.17 5.65
C ALA A 57 8.71 19.32 5.12
N SER A 58 7.39 19.22 5.21
CA SER A 58 6.44 20.28 4.83
C SER A 58 6.79 21.63 5.45
N VAL A 59 6.97 21.66 6.78
CA VAL A 59 7.32 22.90 7.50
C VAL A 59 8.68 23.44 7.02
N VAL A 60 9.68 22.57 6.88
CA VAL A 60 11.02 22.97 6.41
C VAL A 60 10.98 23.49 4.97
N GLY A 61 10.19 22.87 4.10
CA GLY A 61 10.03 23.29 2.71
C GLY A 61 9.41 24.67 2.58
N VAL A 62 8.37 24.96 3.37
CA VAL A 62 7.77 26.30 3.40
C VAL A 62 8.81 27.34 3.80
N ILE A 63 9.60 27.08 4.85
CA ILE A 63 10.67 27.98 5.29
C ILE A 63 11.73 28.17 4.19
N ALA A 64 12.12 27.09 3.51
CA ALA A 64 13.08 27.14 2.42
C ALA A 64 12.58 28.00 1.25
N ILE A 65 11.31 27.83 0.83
CA ILE A 65 10.71 28.64 -0.24
C ILE A 65 10.66 30.13 0.17
N MET A 66 10.31 30.43 1.43
CA MET A 66 10.30 31.79 1.94
C MET A 66 11.71 32.41 1.95
N ALA A 67 12.73 31.64 2.34
CA ALA A 67 14.12 32.08 2.33
C ALA A 67 14.63 32.37 0.90
N VAL A 68 14.26 31.52 -0.07
CA VAL A 68 14.55 31.74 -1.51
C VAL A 68 13.91 33.04 -2.00
N GLY A 69 12.64 33.27 -1.64
CA GLY A 69 11.94 34.52 -1.96
C GLY A 69 12.67 35.75 -1.40
N TYR A 70 13.05 35.70 -0.12
CA TYR A 70 13.77 36.78 0.53
C TYR A 70 15.17 37.03 -0.08
N ALA A 71 15.92 35.96 -0.33
CA ALA A 71 17.24 36.04 -0.97
C ALA A 71 17.15 36.65 -2.39
N LYS A 72 16.03 36.44 -3.08
CA LYS A 72 15.78 37.06 -4.38
C LYS A 72 15.44 38.55 -4.26
N LEU A 73 14.56 38.93 -3.32
CA LEU A 73 14.17 40.31 -3.09
C LEU A 73 15.35 41.21 -2.67
N THR A 74 16.31 40.65 -1.92
CA THR A 74 17.52 41.37 -1.47
C THR A 74 18.61 41.50 -2.55
N GLY A 75 18.36 41.00 -3.77
CA GLY A 75 19.34 41.04 -4.86
C GLY A 75 20.56 40.14 -4.64
N ARG A 76 20.56 39.30 -3.59
CA ARG A 76 21.69 38.41 -3.24
C ARG A 76 21.70 37.10 -4.03
N MET A 77 20.65 36.82 -4.80
CA MET A 77 20.50 35.59 -5.57
C MET A 77 20.10 35.82 -7.02
N ASP A 78 20.86 35.23 -7.94
CA ASP A 78 20.56 35.19 -9.37
C ASP A 78 19.33 34.35 -9.67
N TRP A 79 18.68 34.62 -10.80
CA TRP A 79 17.47 33.88 -11.20
C TRP A 79 17.78 32.39 -11.40
N GLY A 80 18.89 32.08 -12.08
CA GLY A 80 19.30 30.68 -12.30
C GLY A 80 19.45 29.89 -11.00
N ARG A 81 20.08 30.48 -9.97
CA ARG A 81 20.24 29.86 -8.64
C ARG A 81 18.90 29.67 -7.93
N ALA A 82 17.99 30.63 -8.05
CA ALA A 82 16.66 30.51 -7.45
C ALA A 82 15.90 29.30 -7.99
N VAL A 83 15.96 29.07 -9.31
CA VAL A 83 15.26 27.92 -9.90
C VAL A 83 15.91 26.59 -9.62
N THR A 84 17.24 26.50 -9.57
CA THR A 84 17.87 25.23 -9.18
C THR A 84 17.44 24.81 -7.77
N VAL A 85 17.29 25.78 -6.85
CA VAL A 85 16.80 25.50 -5.50
C VAL A 85 15.32 25.07 -5.52
N LEU A 86 14.46 25.78 -6.26
CA LEU A 86 13.04 25.41 -6.38
C LEU A 86 12.84 24.03 -7.00
N ILE A 87 13.65 23.66 -8.00
CA ILE A 87 13.64 22.31 -8.58
C ILE A 87 14.05 21.28 -7.53
N GLY A 88 15.11 21.54 -6.76
CA GLY A 88 15.55 20.65 -5.68
C GLY A 88 14.45 20.41 -4.64
N ILE A 89 13.75 21.48 -4.24
CA ILE A 89 12.58 21.39 -3.37
C ILE A 89 11.51 20.51 -4.01
N GLY A 90 11.15 20.75 -5.27
CA GLY A 90 10.16 19.96 -6.00
C GLY A 90 10.51 18.47 -6.05
N ILE A 91 11.79 18.12 -6.23
CA ILE A 91 12.26 16.73 -6.22
C ILE A 91 12.09 16.09 -4.84
N ILE A 92 12.48 16.79 -3.76
CA ILE A 92 12.37 16.27 -2.39
C ILE A 92 10.91 15.94 -2.06
N PHE A 93 9.97 16.83 -2.39
CA PHE A 93 8.55 16.61 -2.13
C PHE A 93 7.88 15.61 -3.07
N SER A 94 8.48 15.33 -4.23
CA SER A 94 7.99 14.31 -5.17
C SER A 94 8.57 12.92 -4.93
N ALA A 95 9.43 12.76 -3.91
CA ALA A 95 10.22 11.54 -3.71
C ALA A 95 9.35 10.27 -3.56
N THR A 96 8.23 10.35 -2.84
CA THR A 96 7.34 9.20 -2.61
C THR A 96 6.78 8.63 -3.92
N THR A 97 6.33 9.51 -4.82
CA THR A 97 5.83 9.13 -6.15
C THR A 97 6.92 8.51 -7.02
N ILE A 98 8.13 9.09 -7.02
CA ILE A 98 9.25 8.59 -7.82
C ILE A 98 9.68 7.20 -7.34
N VAL A 99 9.79 7.01 -6.02
CA VAL A 99 10.13 5.72 -5.43
C VAL A 99 9.04 4.69 -5.69
N GLY A 100 7.76 5.08 -5.65
CA GLY A 100 6.64 4.20 -6.00
C GLY A 100 6.76 3.63 -7.42
N TRP A 101 7.11 4.46 -8.40
CA TRP A 101 7.37 3.99 -9.77
C TRP A 101 8.58 3.04 -9.86
N MET A 102 9.62 3.27 -9.06
CA MET A 102 10.79 2.38 -9.01
C MET A 102 10.47 1.03 -8.35
N GLY A 103 9.55 1.01 -7.38
CA GLY A 103 9.10 -0.19 -6.68
C GLY A 103 8.13 -1.07 -7.46
N GLY A 104 7.64 -0.62 -8.63
CA GLY A 104 6.66 -1.35 -9.44
C GLY A 104 5.21 -1.26 -8.93
N SER A 105 4.95 -0.48 -7.88
CA SER A 105 3.63 -0.12 -7.39
C SER A 105 3.20 1.19 -8.07
N ALA A 106 2.58 1.08 -9.24
CA ALA A 106 1.92 2.19 -9.94
C ALA A 106 0.40 2.05 -9.82
#